data_AF-A0A166K219-F1
#
_entry.id   AF-A0A166K219-F1
#
_cell.length_a   1.000
_cell.length_b   1.000
_cell.length_c   1.000
_cell.angle_alpha   90.00
_cell.angle_beta   90.00
_cell.angle_gamma   90.00
#
_symmetry.space_group_name_H-M   'P 1'
#
loop_
_entity.id
_entity.type
_entity.pdbx_description
1 polymer ?
#
loop_
_entity_poly.entity_id
_entity_poly.type
_entity_poly.pdbx_seq_one_letter_code
_entity_poly.pdbx_strand_id
1 'polypeptide(L)'
;MEWMITGSSRKSIGEVDRLAKTVLTHADFRLSDLAGFSAKRENKVLDASEGNQPLNPADGDGWLQSNVSICIPTGVVDPNGSGKLFLVPGLWHRPLLPVMKAALADASARWFHFSPFKRLWKSPSGTEHRVFDEAYTSDAWIEAHDKLQKQPNEPGCQLEKVVLGLMLSSDATHLTNFGTAKLWPVYLYFANLSKYIRWDRNSGAAHHIAYLPSLPDSISDAIPAGPRKAMILTHCRRELLQGSWDKMLDPEFVASYKHGFKMECLDGVWRRFYPRIFTYSADYKEKILLATIRDLGICPCPRCLVKLEDVDKLGYVSDMKNRISSLRTYSLDLVEKARDFIYKLGLPVCSAAVDRLLKGSSWTPTINTFAKKLQPLGLEPFVMLAVDFLHEFELGVWKAVFQHLMRILHVAAPNSAQVAELDRRYDPSCAYHSYAIPLTTLIN
;
A
#
# COMPACT_ATOMS: atom_id res chain seq x y z
N MET A 1 -10.45 27.28 -15.86
CA MET A 1 -9.60 26.93 -14.70
C MET A 1 -8.60 25.82 -15.00
N GLU A 2 -8.91 24.91 -15.92
CA GLU A 2 -8.05 23.77 -16.32
C GLU A 2 -6.58 24.12 -16.60
N TRP A 3 -6.28 25.19 -17.35
CA TRP A 3 -4.89 25.60 -17.60
C TRP A 3 -4.10 25.91 -16.32
N MET A 4 -4.75 26.53 -15.32
CA MET A 4 -4.13 26.86 -14.03
C MET A 4 -3.93 25.61 -13.17
N ILE A 5 -4.86 24.66 -13.24
CA ILE A 5 -4.86 23.44 -12.42
C ILE A 5 -3.89 22.39 -12.98
N THR A 6 -3.75 22.32 -14.30
CA THR A 6 -2.85 21.39 -15.02
C THR A 6 -1.46 21.98 -15.30
N GLY A 7 -1.23 23.23 -14.89
CA GLY A 7 0.02 23.94 -15.11
C GLY A 7 1.08 23.68 -14.04
N SER A 8 2.34 23.97 -14.35
CA SER A 8 3.42 23.85 -13.37
C SER A 8 3.28 24.89 -12.24
N SER A 9 3.76 24.57 -11.03
CA SER A 9 3.81 25.53 -9.91
C SER A 9 4.72 26.75 -10.15
N ARG A 10 5.49 26.73 -11.24
CA ARG A 10 6.33 27.83 -11.72
C ARG A 10 5.75 28.42 -13.01
N LYS A 11 5.69 29.76 -13.08
CA LYS A 11 5.38 30.47 -14.33
C LYS A 11 6.58 30.31 -15.27
N SER A 12 6.40 29.62 -16.38
CA SER A 12 7.41 29.45 -17.42
C SER A 12 6.97 30.14 -18.71
N ILE A 13 7.93 30.46 -19.59
CA ILE A 13 7.63 31.01 -20.92
C ILE A 13 6.72 30.05 -21.70
N GLY A 14 6.96 28.73 -21.59
CA GLY A 14 6.13 27.72 -22.23
C GLY A 14 4.68 27.69 -21.72
N GLU A 15 4.47 27.92 -20.42
CA GLU A 15 3.12 27.98 -19.85
C GLU A 15 2.35 29.22 -20.32
N VAL A 16 3.04 30.37 -20.44
CA VAL A 16 2.47 31.61 -20.99
C VAL A 16 2.10 31.42 -22.46
N ASP A 17 2.97 30.77 -23.23
CA ASP A 17 2.70 30.41 -24.63
C ASP A 17 1.50 29.47 -24.75
N ARG A 18 1.36 28.49 -23.86
CA ARG A 18 0.22 27.56 -23.80
C ARG A 18 -1.09 28.30 -23.49
N LEU A 19 -1.06 29.23 -22.53
CA LEU A 19 -2.22 30.07 -22.23
C LEU A 19 -2.67 30.84 -23.48
N ALA A 20 -1.72 31.49 -24.14
CA ALA A 20 -2.00 32.33 -25.30
C ALA A 20 -2.48 31.52 -26.52
N LYS A 21 -1.83 30.39 -26.83
CA LYS A 21 -2.02 29.65 -28.08
C LYS A 21 -3.07 28.53 -27.99
N THR A 22 -3.43 28.12 -26.80
CA THR A 22 -4.37 27.00 -26.59
C THR A 22 -5.65 27.44 -25.90
N VAL A 23 -5.56 28.32 -24.88
CA VAL A 23 -6.74 28.70 -24.08
C VAL A 23 -7.42 29.93 -24.68
N LEU A 24 -6.65 31.01 -24.92
CA LEU A 24 -7.22 32.28 -25.40
C LEU A 24 -7.67 32.25 -26.86
N THR A 25 -7.22 31.25 -27.62
CA THR A 25 -7.56 31.04 -29.04
C THR A 25 -8.57 29.91 -29.25
N HIS A 26 -9.06 29.27 -28.19
CA HIS A 26 -10.04 28.19 -28.30
C HIS A 26 -11.35 28.72 -28.90
N ALA A 27 -12.02 27.95 -29.75
CA ALA A 27 -13.22 28.39 -30.48
C ALA A 27 -14.37 28.82 -29.55
N ASP A 28 -14.47 28.16 -28.40
CA ASP A 28 -15.48 28.46 -27.38
C ASP A 28 -15.05 29.56 -26.39
N PHE A 29 -13.80 30.02 -26.45
CA PHE A 29 -13.30 31.04 -25.54
C PHE A 29 -13.75 32.44 -25.99
N ARG A 30 -14.46 33.15 -25.10
CA ARG A 30 -14.87 34.54 -25.35
C ARG A 30 -14.06 35.47 -24.47
N LEU A 31 -13.42 36.46 -25.08
CA LEU A 31 -12.62 37.45 -24.35
C LEU A 31 -13.45 38.22 -23.31
N SER A 32 -14.76 38.37 -23.55
CA SER A 32 -15.72 38.97 -22.61
C SER A 32 -15.78 38.23 -21.27
N ASP A 33 -15.48 36.94 -21.24
CA ASP A 33 -15.60 36.12 -20.03
C ASP A 33 -14.46 36.41 -19.04
N LEU A 34 -13.40 37.08 -19.49
CA LEU A 34 -12.36 37.63 -18.61
C LEU A 34 -12.81 38.90 -17.88
N ALA A 35 -13.84 39.59 -18.35
CA ALA A 35 -14.33 40.82 -17.74
C ALA A 35 -14.96 40.49 -16.38
N GLY A 36 -14.28 40.85 -15.29
CA GLY A 36 -14.70 40.51 -13.93
C GLY A 36 -14.34 39.10 -13.48
N PHE A 37 -13.49 38.38 -14.24
CA PHE A 37 -12.92 37.10 -13.82
C PHE A 37 -12.04 37.26 -12.59
N SER A 38 -12.23 36.39 -11.60
CA SER A 38 -11.40 36.31 -10.41
C SER A 38 -11.08 34.84 -10.13
N ALA A 39 -9.83 34.44 -10.32
CA ALA A 39 -9.39 33.07 -10.04
C ALA A 39 -9.76 32.63 -8.59
N LYS A 40 -9.74 33.57 -7.63
CA LYS A 40 -10.17 33.32 -6.25
C LYS A 40 -11.66 33.01 -6.14
N ARG A 41 -12.51 33.74 -6.87
CA ARG A 41 -13.96 33.50 -6.91
C ARG A 41 -14.28 32.17 -7.60
N GLU A 42 -13.66 31.93 -8.76
CA GLU A 42 -13.91 30.72 -9.54
C GLU A 42 -13.39 29.46 -8.84
N ASN A 43 -12.25 29.51 -8.14
CA ASN A 43 -11.83 28.41 -7.26
C ASN A 43 -12.87 28.17 -6.15
N LYS A 44 -13.40 29.22 -5.52
CA LYS A 44 -14.46 29.07 -4.51
C LYS A 44 -15.74 28.44 -5.07
N VAL A 45 -16.10 28.74 -6.31
CA VAL A 45 -17.25 28.15 -7.00
C VAL A 45 -16.96 26.68 -7.35
N LEU A 46 -15.75 26.37 -7.80
CA LEU A 46 -15.29 25.01 -8.06
C LEU A 46 -15.32 24.16 -6.77
N ASP A 47 -14.69 24.64 -5.69
CA ASP A 47 -14.70 24.00 -4.37
C ASP A 47 -16.13 23.78 -3.85
N ALA A 48 -17.04 24.73 -4.10
CA ALA A 48 -18.44 24.61 -3.71
C ALA A 48 -19.22 23.62 -4.58
N SER A 49 -18.82 23.42 -5.84
CA SER A 49 -19.43 22.45 -6.76
C SER A 49 -19.04 21.00 -6.47
N GLU A 50 -17.88 20.77 -5.83
CA GLU A 50 -17.45 19.44 -5.33
C GLU A 50 -18.35 18.91 -4.20
N GLY A 51 -19.19 19.76 -3.59
CA GLY A 51 -20.18 19.35 -2.59
C GLY A 51 -21.38 18.57 -3.15
N ASN A 52 -21.58 18.58 -4.47
CA ASN A 52 -22.63 17.80 -5.14
C ASN A 52 -22.02 16.53 -5.73
N GLN A 53 -22.44 15.35 -5.24
CA GLN A 53 -22.05 14.08 -5.86
C GLN A 53 -22.48 14.08 -7.34
N PRO A 54 -21.54 13.89 -8.29
CA PRO A 54 -21.90 13.80 -9.69
C PRO A 54 -22.78 12.57 -9.92
N LEU A 55 -23.78 12.70 -10.80
CA LEU A 55 -24.70 11.62 -11.18
C LEU A 55 -23.99 10.42 -11.82
N ASN A 56 -22.74 10.62 -12.27
CA ASN A 56 -21.86 9.60 -12.84
C ASN A 56 -20.46 9.74 -12.21
N PRO A 57 -19.91 8.70 -11.58
CA PRO A 57 -18.58 8.74 -10.95
C PRO A 57 -17.42 9.07 -11.90
N ALA A 58 -17.64 8.93 -13.22
CA ALA A 58 -16.67 9.29 -14.25
C ALA A 58 -16.64 10.80 -14.58
N ASP A 59 -17.66 11.56 -14.15
CA ASP A 59 -17.81 12.99 -14.43
C ASP A 59 -17.31 13.89 -13.26
N GLY A 60 -16.75 13.27 -12.21
CA GLY A 60 -16.08 13.94 -11.09
C GLY A 60 -14.62 13.51 -10.90
N ASP A 61 -14.01 13.89 -9.78
CA ASP A 61 -12.64 13.51 -9.38
C ASP A 61 -12.45 11.99 -9.12
N GLY A 62 -13.53 11.22 -9.20
CA GLY A 62 -13.59 9.77 -9.09
C GLY A 62 -13.65 9.25 -7.66
N TRP A 63 -13.87 10.13 -6.67
CA TRP A 63 -14.00 9.73 -5.27
C TRP A 63 -15.42 9.29 -4.92
N LEU A 64 -15.52 8.18 -4.21
CA LEU A 64 -16.74 7.62 -3.67
C LEU A 64 -16.68 7.65 -2.15
N GLN A 65 -17.78 8.05 -1.52
CA GLN A 65 -17.98 7.87 -0.09
C GLN A 65 -18.79 6.60 0.14
N SER A 66 -18.32 5.74 1.05
CA SER A 66 -18.98 4.47 1.35
C SER A 66 -18.98 4.19 2.85
N ASN A 67 -19.99 3.43 3.28
CA ASN A 67 -20.04 2.89 4.63
C ASN A 67 -19.44 1.48 4.64
N VAL A 68 -18.62 1.19 5.64
CA VAL A 68 -18.06 -0.14 5.87
C VAL A 68 -18.90 -0.83 6.94
N SER A 69 -19.44 -1.99 6.60
CA SER A 69 -20.18 -2.83 7.55
C SER A 69 -19.22 -3.75 8.28
N ILE A 70 -19.19 -3.66 9.62
CA ILE A 70 -18.43 -4.58 10.47
C ILE A 70 -19.38 -5.33 11.40
N CYS A 71 -18.96 -6.53 11.81
CA CYS A 71 -19.75 -7.37 12.69
C CYS A 71 -19.18 -7.33 14.11
N ILE A 72 -19.99 -6.92 15.09
CA ILE A 72 -19.61 -6.86 16.51
C ILE A 72 -20.05 -8.17 17.18
N PRO A 73 -19.13 -8.97 17.75
CA PRO A 73 -19.48 -10.13 18.55
C PRO A 73 -20.35 -9.75 19.77
N THR A 74 -21.52 -10.36 19.90
CA THR A 74 -22.44 -10.10 21.02
C THR A 74 -22.20 -11.02 22.21
N GLY A 75 -21.57 -12.17 21.98
CA GLY A 75 -21.41 -13.23 22.98
C GLY A 75 -22.67 -14.06 23.22
N VAL A 76 -23.69 -13.92 22.37
CA VAL A 76 -24.91 -14.72 22.40
C VAL A 76 -24.74 -15.95 21.52
N VAL A 77 -25.31 -17.08 21.93
CA VAL A 77 -25.35 -18.30 21.12
C VAL A 77 -26.48 -18.17 20.09
N ASP A 78 -26.15 -18.27 18.81
CA ASP A 78 -27.11 -18.28 17.71
C ASP A 78 -26.53 -19.10 16.54
N PRO A 79 -27.10 -20.27 16.19
CA PRO A 79 -26.63 -21.08 15.07
C PRO A 79 -26.55 -20.34 13.72
N ASN A 80 -27.36 -19.28 13.54
CA ASN A 80 -27.37 -18.46 12.32
C ASN A 80 -26.36 -17.30 12.35
N GLY A 81 -25.73 -17.05 13.50
CA GLY A 81 -24.74 -16.00 13.72
C GLY A 81 -25.30 -14.81 14.52
N SER A 82 -24.77 -14.58 15.71
CA SER A 82 -25.26 -13.60 16.70
C SER A 82 -24.62 -12.22 16.60
N GLY A 83 -23.85 -11.94 15.55
CA GLY A 83 -23.10 -10.69 15.46
C GLY A 83 -23.98 -9.47 15.16
N LYS A 84 -23.74 -8.36 15.86
CA LYS A 84 -24.44 -7.09 15.62
C LYS A 84 -23.74 -6.33 14.50
N LEU A 85 -24.45 -6.09 13.40
CA LEU A 85 -23.95 -5.25 12.32
C LEU A 85 -23.78 -3.80 12.80
N PHE A 86 -22.63 -3.22 12.49
CA PHE A 86 -22.33 -1.83 12.78
C PHE A 86 -21.78 -1.15 11.52
N LEU A 87 -22.37 -0.01 11.16
CA LEU A 87 -21.97 0.77 10.00
C LEU A 87 -20.95 1.82 10.41
N VAL A 88 -19.76 1.76 9.81
CA VAL A 88 -18.72 2.77 9.95
C VAL A 88 -18.75 3.67 8.71
N PRO A 89 -19.19 4.93 8.84
CA PRO A 89 -19.15 5.87 7.73
C PRO A 89 -17.72 6.41 7.50
N GLY A 90 -17.54 7.14 6.40
CA GLY A 90 -16.34 7.94 6.17
C GLY A 90 -15.21 7.23 5.43
N LEU A 91 -15.45 6.08 4.80
CA LEU A 91 -14.51 5.55 3.81
C LEU A 91 -14.64 6.38 2.53
N TRP A 92 -13.58 7.10 2.20
CA TRP A 92 -13.40 7.71 0.89
C TRP A 92 -12.50 6.81 0.06
N HIS A 93 -12.91 6.45 -1.15
CA HIS A 93 -12.13 5.58 -2.02
C HIS A 93 -12.41 5.83 -3.50
N ARG A 94 -11.50 5.39 -4.36
CA ARG A 94 -11.64 5.44 -5.81
C ARG A 94 -11.68 4.02 -6.35
N PRO A 95 -12.61 3.67 -7.24
CA PRO A 95 -12.60 2.37 -7.91
C PRO A 95 -11.27 2.14 -8.64
N LEU A 96 -10.65 0.98 -8.42
CA LEU A 96 -9.28 0.73 -8.89
C LEU A 96 -9.20 0.66 -10.43
N LEU A 97 -10.21 0.11 -11.09
CA LEU A 97 -10.21 -0.01 -12.56
C LEU A 97 -10.18 1.37 -13.27
N PRO A 98 -11.04 2.33 -12.94
CA PRO A 98 -10.90 3.71 -13.41
C PRO A 98 -9.53 4.34 -13.13
N VAL A 99 -8.96 4.14 -11.94
CA VAL A 99 -7.61 4.67 -11.62
C VAL A 99 -6.55 4.06 -12.54
N MET A 100 -6.60 2.75 -12.78
CA MET A 100 -5.69 2.06 -13.71
C MET A 100 -5.84 2.56 -15.14
N LYS A 101 -7.08 2.77 -15.61
CA LYS A 101 -7.32 3.34 -16.94
C LYS A 101 -6.79 4.77 -17.06
N ALA A 102 -7.06 5.61 -16.06
CA ALA A 102 -6.57 6.99 -16.06
C ALA A 102 -5.04 7.06 -16.11
N ALA A 103 -4.34 6.20 -15.36
CA ALA A 103 -2.89 6.15 -15.37
C ALA A 103 -2.29 5.71 -16.72
N LEU A 104 -2.98 4.81 -17.44
CA LEU A 104 -2.58 4.38 -18.78
C LEU A 104 -2.91 5.40 -19.88
N ALA A 105 -3.89 6.27 -19.65
CA ALA A 105 -4.24 7.38 -20.54
C ALA A 105 -3.36 8.63 -20.33
N ASP A 106 -2.74 8.76 -19.16
CA ASP A 106 -1.89 9.91 -18.82
C ASP A 106 -0.61 9.97 -19.67
N ALA A 107 -0.10 11.17 -19.91
CA ALA A 107 1.12 11.39 -20.71
C ALA A 107 2.36 10.68 -20.13
N SER A 108 2.39 10.40 -18.82
CA SER A 108 3.45 9.61 -18.18
C SER A 108 3.47 8.14 -18.61
N ALA A 109 2.37 7.61 -19.17
CA ALA A 109 2.28 6.25 -19.67
C ALA A 109 3.32 5.93 -20.76
N ARG A 110 3.86 6.95 -21.45
CA ARG A 110 4.97 6.80 -22.41
C ARG A 110 6.24 6.21 -21.80
N TRP A 111 6.39 6.28 -20.48
CA TRP A 111 7.53 5.74 -19.73
C TRP A 111 7.25 4.37 -19.11
N PHE A 112 6.09 3.77 -19.37
CA PHE A 112 5.76 2.47 -18.82
C PHE A 112 6.55 1.38 -19.55
N HIS A 113 7.16 0.50 -18.77
CA HIS A 113 7.73 -0.75 -19.26
C HIS A 113 6.66 -1.84 -19.25
N PHE A 114 6.31 -2.36 -20.43
CA PHE A 114 5.32 -3.44 -20.58
C PHE A 114 5.97 -4.84 -20.65
N SER A 115 7.20 -4.92 -21.17
CA SER A 115 7.95 -6.16 -21.33
C SER A 115 9.08 -6.26 -20.30
N PRO A 116 9.26 -7.40 -19.62
CA PRO A 116 10.36 -7.57 -18.69
C PRO A 116 11.68 -7.87 -19.39
N PHE A 117 12.79 -7.62 -18.68
CA PHE A 117 14.13 -7.97 -19.12
C PHE A 117 15.08 -8.12 -17.94
N LYS A 118 16.17 -8.87 -18.10
CA LYS A 118 17.23 -8.94 -17.08
C LYS A 118 18.24 -7.82 -17.33
N ARG A 119 18.57 -7.05 -16.29
CA ARG A 119 19.65 -6.05 -16.36
C ARG A 119 20.94 -6.67 -15.83
N LEU A 120 21.99 -6.64 -16.66
CA LEU A 120 23.31 -7.12 -16.31
C LEU A 120 24.30 -5.95 -16.31
N TRP A 121 25.19 -5.92 -15.33
CA TRP A 121 26.33 -5.02 -15.29
C TRP A 121 27.59 -5.81 -15.60
N LYS A 122 28.39 -5.34 -16.55
CA LYS A 122 29.66 -5.96 -16.92
C LYS A 122 30.81 -5.17 -16.30
N SER A 123 31.62 -5.84 -15.49
CA SER A 123 32.79 -5.25 -14.88
C SER A 123 33.89 -4.98 -15.92
N PRO A 124 34.89 -4.13 -15.60
CA PRO A 124 36.08 -3.97 -16.45
C PRO A 124 36.84 -5.27 -16.70
N SER A 125 36.76 -6.24 -15.79
CA SER A 125 37.33 -7.59 -15.97
C SER A 125 36.50 -8.51 -16.87
N GLY A 126 35.36 -8.03 -17.39
CA GLY A 126 34.46 -8.78 -18.26
C GLY A 126 33.44 -9.67 -17.54
N THR A 127 33.42 -9.66 -16.21
CA THR A 127 32.47 -10.45 -15.40
C THR A 127 31.10 -9.80 -15.40
N GLU A 128 30.05 -10.58 -15.64
CA GLU A 128 28.67 -10.09 -15.63
C GLU A 128 28.01 -10.34 -14.28
N HIS A 129 27.35 -9.32 -13.75
CA HIS A 129 26.62 -9.36 -12.50
C HIS A 129 25.15 -8.97 -12.74
N ARG A 130 24.23 -9.71 -12.12
CA ARG A 130 22.81 -9.36 -12.14
C ARG A 130 22.57 -8.08 -11.35
N VAL A 131 21.88 -7.13 -11.96
CA VAL A 131 21.40 -5.89 -11.30
C VAL A 131 19.94 -6.09 -10.90
N PHE A 132 19.63 -5.75 -9.65
CA PHE A 132 18.27 -5.74 -9.09
C PHE A 132 17.90 -4.29 -8.74
N ASP A 133 17.09 -3.65 -9.58
CA ASP A 133 16.82 -2.23 -9.46
C ASP A 133 15.36 -1.81 -9.62
N GLU A 134 14.59 -2.53 -10.44
CA GLU A 134 13.22 -2.22 -10.81
C GLU A 134 12.35 -3.49 -10.80
N ALA A 135 11.03 -3.31 -10.71
CA ALA A 135 10.11 -4.44 -10.70
C ALA A 135 10.11 -5.17 -12.06
N TYR A 136 10.04 -4.45 -13.17
CA TYR A 136 10.08 -5.02 -14.53
C TYR A 136 11.44 -5.66 -14.90
N THR A 137 12.48 -5.45 -14.09
CA THR A 137 13.76 -6.17 -14.23
C THR A 137 13.92 -7.34 -13.28
N SER A 138 12.95 -7.58 -12.40
CA SER A 138 12.99 -8.62 -11.38
C SER A 138 12.56 -9.99 -11.91
N ASP A 139 13.03 -11.05 -11.25
CA ASP A 139 12.61 -12.41 -11.60
C ASP A 139 11.11 -12.64 -11.31
N ALA A 140 10.54 -11.95 -10.30
CA ALA A 140 9.11 -12.01 -10.00
C ALA A 140 8.24 -11.47 -11.16
N TRP A 141 8.68 -10.41 -11.83
CA TRP A 141 7.95 -9.89 -12.99
C TRP A 141 8.08 -10.78 -14.21
N ILE A 142 9.30 -11.28 -14.47
CA ILE A 142 9.54 -12.24 -15.55
C ILE A 142 8.63 -13.45 -15.37
N GLU A 143 8.57 -14.03 -14.17
CA GLU A 143 7.70 -15.16 -13.86
C GLU A 143 6.21 -14.82 -14.03
N ALA A 144 5.76 -13.66 -13.54
CA ALA A 144 4.38 -13.22 -13.69
C ALA A 144 3.99 -13.02 -15.16
N HIS A 145 4.88 -12.43 -15.96
CA HIS A 145 4.71 -12.23 -17.40
C HIS A 145 4.67 -13.58 -18.12
N ASP A 146 5.61 -14.49 -17.87
CA ASP A 146 5.67 -15.81 -18.50
C ASP A 146 4.41 -16.64 -18.19
N LYS A 147 3.96 -16.62 -16.92
CA LYS A 147 2.70 -17.27 -16.51
C LYS A 147 1.52 -16.71 -17.27
N LEU A 148 1.46 -15.38 -17.44
CA LEU A 148 0.41 -14.72 -18.20
C LEU A 148 0.46 -15.10 -19.69
N GLN A 149 1.63 -15.12 -20.31
CA GLN A 149 1.76 -15.48 -21.73
C GLN A 149 1.33 -16.93 -21.99
N LYS A 150 1.59 -17.86 -21.06
CA LYS A 150 1.17 -19.27 -21.16
C LYS A 150 -0.34 -19.49 -21.04
N GLN A 151 -1.10 -18.56 -20.46
CA GLN A 151 -2.55 -18.68 -20.37
C GLN A 151 -3.22 -18.56 -21.74
N PRO A 152 -4.35 -19.26 -22.01
CA PRO A 152 -5.10 -19.04 -23.24
C PRO A 152 -5.58 -17.58 -23.30
N ASN A 153 -5.68 -17.03 -24.51
CA ASN A 153 -6.29 -15.73 -24.70
C ASN A 153 -7.78 -15.78 -24.37
N GLU A 154 -8.34 -14.64 -23.94
CA GLU A 154 -9.78 -14.49 -23.76
C GLU A 154 -10.52 -14.76 -25.09
N PRO A 155 -11.71 -15.38 -25.06
CA PRO A 155 -12.48 -15.67 -26.27
C PRO A 155 -12.65 -14.44 -27.17
N GLY A 156 -12.31 -14.56 -28.45
CA GLY A 156 -12.39 -13.46 -29.41
C GLY A 156 -11.40 -12.31 -29.20
N CYS A 157 -10.35 -12.51 -28.39
CA CYS A 157 -9.34 -11.49 -28.12
C CYS A 157 -7.95 -11.98 -28.57
N GLN A 158 -7.32 -11.24 -29.49
CA GLN A 158 -5.94 -11.51 -29.94
C GLN A 158 -4.94 -10.42 -29.53
N LEU A 159 -5.35 -9.54 -28.61
CA LEU A 159 -4.50 -8.46 -28.12
C LEU A 159 -3.32 -9.01 -27.30
N GLU A 160 -2.20 -8.29 -27.33
CA GLU A 160 -1.07 -8.52 -26.45
C GLU A 160 -1.52 -8.50 -24.98
N LYS A 161 -1.09 -9.50 -24.21
CA LYS A 161 -1.33 -9.58 -22.77
C LYS A 161 -0.18 -8.88 -22.05
N VAL A 162 -0.50 -7.86 -21.25
CA VAL A 162 0.48 -7.07 -20.52
C VAL A 162 0.22 -7.12 -19.03
N VAL A 163 1.28 -7.25 -18.22
CA VAL A 163 1.20 -7.13 -16.77
C VAL A 163 1.17 -5.66 -16.38
N LEU A 164 0.14 -5.26 -15.63
CA LEU A 164 0.06 -3.97 -14.97
C LEU A 164 0.40 -4.18 -13.49
N GLY A 165 1.62 -3.82 -13.08
CA GLY A 165 2.10 -4.09 -11.75
C GLY A 165 1.63 -3.05 -10.76
N LEU A 166 0.89 -3.47 -9.73
CA LEU A 166 0.37 -2.61 -8.67
C LEU A 166 1.29 -2.67 -7.44
N MET A 167 1.69 -1.51 -6.95
CA MET A 167 2.45 -1.33 -5.71
C MET A 167 1.62 -0.47 -4.77
N LEU A 168 1.10 -1.10 -3.72
CA LEU A 168 0.26 -0.45 -2.72
C LEU A 168 1.13 0.08 -1.58
N SER A 169 0.69 1.15 -0.94
CA SER A 169 1.17 1.52 0.38
C SER A 169 0.08 2.16 1.22
N SER A 170 0.19 2.04 2.54
CA SER A 170 -0.63 2.78 3.50
C SER A 170 0.22 3.28 4.65
N ASP A 171 -0.15 4.43 5.19
CA ASP A 171 0.53 5.05 6.32
C ASP A 171 -0.45 5.90 7.13
N ALA A 172 -0.79 5.46 8.33
CA ALA A 172 -1.64 6.19 9.26
C ALA A 172 -0.87 7.39 9.82
N THR A 173 -1.23 8.58 9.35
CA THR A 173 -0.54 9.83 9.67
C THR A 173 -1.36 10.72 10.59
N HIS A 174 -0.67 11.42 11.50
CA HIS A 174 -1.24 12.52 12.25
C HIS A 174 -1.16 13.79 11.42
N LEU A 175 -2.30 14.45 11.17
CA LEU A 175 -2.36 15.66 10.34
C LEU A 175 -1.81 16.91 11.05
N THR A 176 -1.74 16.87 12.37
CA THR A 176 -1.32 18.00 13.20
C THR A 176 -0.49 17.52 14.38
N ASN A 177 0.60 18.22 14.70
CA ASN A 177 1.45 17.90 15.85
C ASN A 177 0.73 18.06 17.20
N PHE A 178 -0.31 18.89 17.27
CA PHE A 178 -1.03 19.24 18.50
C PHE A 178 -2.55 18.99 18.43
N GLY A 179 -3.01 18.12 17.53
CA GLY A 179 -4.43 17.81 17.35
C GLY A 179 -4.71 16.31 17.17
N THR A 180 -5.99 15.95 17.27
CA THR A 180 -6.48 14.57 17.15
C THR A 180 -6.80 14.16 15.71
N ALA A 181 -6.67 15.09 14.75
CA ALA A 181 -6.94 14.83 13.35
C ALA A 181 -5.93 13.82 12.79
N LYS A 182 -6.45 12.69 12.31
CA LYS A 182 -5.70 11.58 11.72
C LYS A 182 -6.20 11.34 10.31
N LEU A 183 -5.29 10.97 9.43
CA LEU A 183 -5.61 10.52 8.08
C LEU A 183 -4.90 9.21 7.83
N TRP A 184 -5.58 8.29 7.16
CA TRP A 184 -4.98 7.02 6.79
C TRP A 184 -5.09 6.82 5.28
N PRO A 185 -4.23 7.50 4.50
CA PRO A 185 -4.19 7.35 3.06
C PRO A 185 -3.73 5.96 2.62
N VAL A 186 -4.28 5.52 1.50
CA VAL A 186 -3.80 4.38 0.72
C VAL A 186 -3.37 4.91 -0.65
N TYR A 187 -2.14 4.57 -1.03
CA TYR A 187 -1.53 4.96 -2.28
C TYR A 187 -1.38 3.75 -3.21
N LEU A 188 -1.50 4.00 -4.51
CA LEU A 188 -1.19 3.08 -5.59
C LEU A 188 -0.10 3.70 -6.47
N TYR A 189 0.95 2.93 -6.70
CA TYR A 189 1.97 3.20 -7.70
C TYR A 189 1.99 2.07 -8.73
N PHE A 190 2.43 2.38 -9.95
CA PHE A 190 2.62 1.40 -11.00
C PHE A 190 4.08 0.95 -11.07
N ALA A 191 4.30 -0.35 -10.87
CA ALA A 191 5.62 -0.97 -10.97
C ALA A 191 6.17 -0.97 -12.42
N ASN A 192 5.34 -0.63 -13.41
CA ASN A 192 5.75 -0.38 -14.80
C ASN A 192 6.60 0.90 -14.94
N LEU A 193 6.52 1.83 -13.98
CA LEU A 193 7.32 3.05 -13.96
C LEU A 193 8.61 2.86 -13.17
N SER A 194 9.70 3.42 -13.68
CA SER A 194 10.97 3.48 -12.96
C SER A 194 10.81 4.14 -11.59
N LYS A 195 11.54 3.64 -10.58
CA LYS A 195 11.58 4.24 -9.25
C LYS A 195 11.98 5.72 -9.27
N TYR A 196 12.75 6.19 -10.24
CA TYR A 196 13.13 7.60 -10.33
C TYR A 196 11.94 8.49 -10.67
N ILE A 197 11.04 8.03 -11.54
CA ILE A 197 9.79 8.74 -11.84
C ILE A 197 8.87 8.66 -10.63
N ARG A 198 8.71 7.47 -10.04
CA ARG A 198 7.88 7.28 -8.83
C ARG A 198 8.35 8.12 -7.65
N TRP A 199 9.65 8.39 -7.54
CA TRP A 199 10.26 9.19 -6.48
C TRP A 199 10.21 10.70 -6.75
N ASP A 200 10.02 11.12 -8.01
CA ASP A 200 9.83 12.54 -8.31
C ASP A 200 8.46 13.00 -7.82
N ARG A 201 8.48 13.90 -6.83
CA ARG A 201 7.31 14.52 -6.21
C ARG A 201 6.41 15.27 -7.20
N ASN A 202 6.94 15.64 -8.37
CA ASN A 202 6.18 16.36 -9.40
C ASN A 202 5.69 15.46 -10.54
N SER A 203 5.98 14.16 -10.50
CA SER A 203 5.62 13.23 -11.59
C SER A 203 4.13 12.89 -11.64
N GLY A 204 3.41 13.06 -10.51
CA GLY A 204 2.02 12.60 -10.38
C GLY A 204 1.87 11.08 -10.31
N ALA A 205 2.97 10.30 -10.18
CA ALA A 205 2.95 8.84 -10.20
C ALA A 205 2.33 8.19 -8.94
N ALA A 206 2.08 8.99 -7.89
CA ALA A 206 1.45 8.56 -6.65
C ALA A 206 -0.07 8.76 -6.72
N HIS A 207 -0.83 7.69 -6.87
CA HIS A 207 -2.29 7.77 -6.92
C HIS A 207 -2.89 7.54 -5.55
N HIS A 208 -3.57 8.53 -4.98
CA HIS A 208 -4.39 8.32 -3.79
C HIS A 208 -5.63 7.50 -4.20
N ILE A 209 -5.85 6.38 -3.52
CA ILE A 209 -6.98 5.48 -3.83
C ILE A 209 -7.95 5.33 -2.68
N ALA A 210 -7.56 5.63 -1.44
CA ALA A 210 -8.47 5.68 -0.32
C ALA A 210 -7.98 6.53 0.85
N TYR A 211 -8.92 6.92 1.70
CA TYR A 211 -8.69 7.37 3.06
C TYR A 211 -9.49 6.47 4.01
N LEU A 212 -8.78 5.63 4.76
CA LEU A 212 -9.37 4.62 5.62
C LEU A 212 -9.97 5.29 6.87
N PRO A 213 -11.22 4.98 7.22
CA PRO A 213 -11.85 5.53 8.41
C PRO A 213 -11.28 4.89 9.68
N SER A 214 -11.38 5.62 10.79
CA SER A 214 -11.22 5.04 12.13
C SER A 214 -12.57 4.55 12.65
N LEU A 215 -12.56 3.67 13.65
CA LEU A 215 -13.79 3.34 14.37
C LEU A 215 -14.36 4.61 15.02
N PRO A 216 -15.66 4.92 14.83
CA PRO A 216 -16.27 6.09 15.45
C PRO A 216 -16.47 5.86 16.95
N ASP A 217 -16.46 6.92 17.74
CA ASP A 217 -16.63 6.82 19.20
C ASP A 217 -17.95 6.16 19.61
N SER A 218 -19.00 6.30 18.78
CA SER A 218 -20.31 5.67 18.96
C SER A 218 -20.28 4.14 18.99
N ILE A 219 -19.21 3.50 18.49
CA ILE A 219 -19.06 2.04 18.62
C ILE A 219 -18.93 1.61 20.09
N SER A 220 -18.41 2.51 20.94
CA SER A 220 -18.26 2.28 22.37
C SER A 220 -19.61 1.98 23.03
N ASP A 221 -20.69 2.60 22.55
CA ASP A 221 -22.06 2.39 23.05
C ASP A 221 -22.67 1.09 22.53
N ALA A 222 -22.20 0.61 21.37
CA ALA A 222 -22.63 -0.66 20.79
C ALA A 222 -21.98 -1.89 21.45
N ILE A 223 -20.88 -1.70 22.21
CA ILE A 223 -20.13 -2.77 22.87
C ILE A 223 -20.34 -2.67 24.39
N PRO A 224 -20.87 -3.72 25.05
CA PRO A 224 -21.04 -3.73 26.50
C PRO A 224 -19.76 -3.37 27.24
N ALA A 225 -19.90 -2.56 28.30
CA ALA A 225 -18.80 -2.27 29.21
C ALA A 225 -18.31 -3.57 29.86
N GLY A 226 -17.00 -3.67 30.09
CA GLY A 226 -16.40 -4.83 30.75
C GLY A 226 -15.00 -5.16 30.25
N PRO A 227 -14.36 -6.20 30.84
CA PRO A 227 -12.96 -6.53 30.59
C PRO A 227 -12.69 -6.95 29.14
N ARG A 228 -13.73 -7.39 28.41
CA ARG A 228 -13.62 -7.86 27.02
C ARG A 228 -13.70 -6.74 25.98
N LYS A 229 -14.08 -5.51 26.37
CA LYS A 229 -14.34 -4.39 25.44
C LYS A 229 -13.14 -4.06 24.57
N ALA A 230 -11.93 -3.99 25.14
CA ALA A 230 -10.71 -3.70 24.40
C ALA A 230 -10.41 -4.75 23.32
N MET A 231 -10.68 -6.03 23.61
CA MET A 231 -10.47 -7.13 22.67
C MET A 231 -11.47 -7.09 21.51
N ILE A 232 -12.74 -6.80 21.80
CA ILE A 232 -13.79 -6.63 20.78
C ILE A 232 -13.44 -5.43 19.89
N LEU A 233 -13.05 -4.30 20.47
CA LEU A 233 -12.62 -3.12 19.69
C LEU A 233 -11.44 -3.46 18.77
N THR A 234 -10.47 -4.23 19.26
CA THR A 234 -9.33 -4.66 18.45
C THR A 234 -9.75 -5.55 17.28
N HIS A 235 -10.68 -6.47 17.52
CA HIS A 235 -11.30 -7.27 16.47
C HIS A 235 -12.06 -6.41 15.44
N CYS A 236 -12.86 -5.44 15.91
CA CYS A 236 -13.58 -4.50 15.05
C CYS A 236 -12.64 -3.64 14.18
N ARG A 237 -11.47 -3.22 14.69
CA ARG A 237 -10.47 -2.50 13.87
C ARG A 237 -9.93 -3.36 12.74
N ARG A 238 -9.69 -4.66 12.99
CA ARG A 238 -9.26 -5.61 11.96
C ARG A 238 -10.35 -5.82 10.91
N GLU A 239 -11.60 -6.02 11.35
CA GLU A 239 -12.74 -6.14 10.44
C GLU A 239 -12.95 -4.85 9.61
N LEU A 240 -12.71 -3.67 10.19
CA LEU A 240 -12.84 -2.39 9.48
C LEU A 240 -11.81 -2.27 8.35
N LEU A 241 -10.54 -2.60 8.61
CA LEU A 241 -9.51 -2.56 7.56
C LEU A 241 -9.84 -3.54 6.43
N GLN A 242 -10.18 -4.78 6.76
CA GLN A 242 -10.51 -5.80 5.77
C GLN A 242 -11.81 -5.46 5.01
N GLY A 243 -12.81 -4.89 5.69
CA GLY A 243 -14.04 -4.40 5.08
C GLY A 243 -13.83 -3.18 4.19
N SER A 244 -12.86 -2.33 4.49
CA SER A 244 -12.47 -1.21 3.62
C SER A 244 -11.82 -1.72 2.34
N TRP A 245 -10.92 -2.70 2.46
CA TRP A 245 -10.37 -3.41 1.31
C TRP A 245 -11.43 -4.19 0.53
N ASP A 246 -12.46 -4.71 1.20
CA ASP A 246 -13.56 -5.39 0.51
C ASP A 246 -14.32 -4.45 -0.43
N LYS A 247 -14.48 -3.18 -0.04
CA LYS A 247 -15.07 -2.13 -0.90
C LYS A 247 -14.17 -1.76 -2.08
N MET A 248 -12.86 -1.65 -1.86
CA MET A 248 -11.90 -1.27 -2.91
C MET A 248 -11.60 -2.41 -3.90
N LEU A 249 -11.57 -3.66 -3.43
CA LEU A 249 -11.47 -4.85 -4.26
C LEU A 249 -12.86 -5.22 -4.81
N ASP A 250 -13.48 -4.27 -5.48
CA ASP A 250 -14.83 -4.38 -6.02
C ASP A 250 -14.92 -5.48 -7.12
N PRO A 251 -16.14 -5.89 -7.51
CA PRO A 251 -16.31 -6.92 -8.54
C PRO A 251 -15.66 -6.59 -9.88
N GLU A 252 -15.57 -5.30 -10.27
CA GLU A 252 -14.94 -4.91 -11.53
C GLU A 252 -13.43 -5.07 -11.48
N PHE A 253 -12.80 -4.69 -10.36
CA PHE A 253 -11.39 -4.93 -10.11
C PHE A 253 -11.08 -6.42 -10.15
N VAL A 254 -11.84 -7.25 -9.43
CA VAL A 254 -11.64 -8.71 -9.40
C VAL A 254 -11.82 -9.31 -10.80
N ALA A 255 -12.82 -8.86 -11.56
CA ALA A 255 -13.01 -9.27 -12.95
C ALA A 255 -11.82 -8.86 -13.84
N SER A 256 -11.33 -7.63 -13.70
CA SER A 256 -10.15 -7.14 -14.43
C SER A 256 -8.87 -7.86 -14.01
N TYR A 257 -8.74 -8.29 -12.75
CA TYR A 257 -7.60 -9.06 -12.27
C TYR A 257 -7.54 -10.45 -12.94
N LYS A 258 -8.71 -11.09 -13.09
CA LYS A 258 -8.83 -12.41 -13.72
C LYS A 258 -8.73 -12.35 -15.24
N HIS A 259 -9.53 -11.50 -15.88
CA HIS A 259 -9.74 -11.49 -17.32
C HIS A 259 -8.95 -10.39 -18.05
N GLY A 260 -8.33 -9.48 -17.31
CA GLY A 260 -7.73 -8.27 -17.86
C GLY A 260 -8.77 -7.28 -18.40
N PHE A 261 -8.32 -6.08 -18.70
CA PHE A 261 -9.13 -5.05 -19.38
C PHE A 261 -8.41 -4.54 -20.63
N LYS A 262 -9.18 -4.14 -21.64
CA LYS A 262 -8.64 -3.63 -22.90
C LYS A 262 -8.43 -2.12 -22.81
N MET A 263 -7.32 -1.64 -23.34
CA MET A 263 -7.03 -0.21 -23.43
C MET A 263 -6.11 0.07 -24.61
N GLU A 264 -6.35 1.18 -25.30
CA GLU A 264 -5.41 1.75 -26.26
C GLU A 264 -4.32 2.51 -25.50
N CYS A 265 -3.07 2.23 -25.85
CA CYS A 265 -1.93 2.93 -25.27
C CYS A 265 -1.62 4.20 -26.07
N LEU A 266 -0.76 5.07 -25.55
CA LEU A 266 -0.33 6.29 -26.24
C LEU A 266 0.37 6.06 -27.59
N ASP A 267 0.84 4.84 -27.85
CA ASP A 267 1.41 4.43 -29.14
C ASP A 267 0.36 3.98 -30.17
N GLY A 268 -0.94 4.09 -29.85
CA GLY A 268 -2.05 3.67 -30.70
C GLY A 268 -2.26 2.15 -30.75
N VAL A 269 -1.57 1.38 -29.91
CA VAL A 269 -1.70 -0.07 -29.87
C VAL A 269 -2.65 -0.49 -28.76
N TRP A 270 -3.65 -1.30 -29.14
CA TRP A 270 -4.57 -1.92 -28.21
C TRP A 270 -3.92 -3.11 -27.50
N ARG A 271 -3.96 -3.08 -26.17
CA ARG A 271 -3.42 -4.13 -25.31
C ARG A 271 -4.46 -4.58 -24.29
N ARG A 272 -4.31 -5.80 -23.78
CA ARG A 272 -5.09 -6.30 -22.65
C ARG A 272 -4.21 -6.33 -21.41
N PHE A 273 -4.54 -5.47 -20.46
CA PHE A 273 -3.81 -5.30 -19.20
C PHE A 273 -4.35 -6.22 -18.12
N TYR A 274 -3.45 -6.93 -17.44
CA TYR A 274 -3.74 -7.81 -16.32
C TYR A 274 -3.09 -7.23 -15.06
N PRO A 275 -3.88 -6.65 -14.15
CA PRO A 275 -3.38 -6.13 -12.88
C PRO A 275 -2.76 -7.24 -12.02
N ARG A 276 -1.59 -6.99 -11.44
CA ARG A 276 -0.92 -7.91 -10.50
C ARG A 276 -0.38 -7.11 -9.32
N ILE A 277 -0.76 -7.47 -8.10
CA ILE A 277 -0.21 -6.83 -6.89
C ILE A 277 1.16 -7.42 -6.62
N PHE A 278 2.21 -6.59 -6.75
CA PHE A 278 3.59 -6.99 -6.49
C PHE A 278 3.99 -6.71 -5.05
N THR A 279 3.64 -5.52 -4.54
CA THR A 279 4.04 -5.09 -3.21
C THR A 279 2.91 -4.35 -2.51
N TYR A 280 2.90 -4.46 -1.20
CA TYR A 280 2.19 -3.62 -0.27
C TYR A 280 3.20 -3.20 0.81
N SER A 281 3.56 -1.91 0.83
CA SER A 281 4.42 -1.32 1.86
C SER A 281 3.58 -0.70 2.97
N ALA A 282 3.91 -1.03 4.21
CA ALA A 282 3.34 -0.41 5.41
C ALA A 282 4.28 -0.65 6.59
N ASP A 283 4.08 0.05 7.70
CA ASP A 283 4.82 -0.24 8.93
C ASP A 283 4.45 -1.62 9.51
N TYR A 284 5.16 -2.06 10.56
CA TYR A 284 4.90 -3.36 11.17
C TYR A 284 3.44 -3.50 11.64
N LYS A 285 2.90 -2.51 12.36
CA LYS A 285 1.55 -2.61 12.94
C LYS A 285 0.48 -2.73 11.86
N GLU A 286 0.60 -1.96 10.79
CA GLU A 286 -0.28 -2.04 9.64
C GLU A 286 -0.13 -3.36 8.88
N LYS A 287 1.11 -3.85 8.68
CA LYS A 287 1.36 -5.17 8.08
C LYS A 287 0.68 -6.28 8.86
N ILE A 288 0.69 -6.24 10.19
CA ILE A 288 0.02 -7.23 11.04
C ILE A 288 -1.50 -7.20 10.82
N LEU A 289 -2.09 -6.01 10.66
CA LEU A 289 -3.51 -5.87 10.33
C LEU A 289 -3.84 -6.39 8.92
N LEU A 290 -3.00 -6.06 7.93
CA LEU A 290 -3.13 -6.53 6.54
C LEU A 290 -2.97 -8.05 6.43
N ALA A 291 -2.01 -8.62 7.16
CA ALA A 291 -1.74 -10.05 7.23
C ALA A 291 -2.75 -10.82 8.09
N THR A 292 -3.63 -10.14 8.82
CA THR A 292 -4.59 -10.75 9.76
C THR A 292 -3.92 -11.62 10.84
N ILE A 293 -2.76 -11.20 11.35
CA ILE A 293 -2.04 -11.89 12.43
C ILE A 293 -2.03 -11.08 13.73
N ARG A 294 -1.56 -11.70 14.82
CA ARG A 294 -1.47 -11.10 16.16
C ARG A 294 -0.19 -10.29 16.25
N ASP A 295 -0.33 -9.07 16.76
CA ASP A 295 0.80 -8.19 17.05
C ASP A 295 1.76 -8.87 18.03
N LEU A 296 3.04 -8.97 17.66
CA LEU A 296 4.08 -9.68 18.40
C LEU A 296 3.63 -11.07 18.92
N GLY A 297 2.83 -11.80 18.13
CA GLY A 297 2.40 -13.15 18.47
C GLY A 297 3.54 -14.18 18.46
N ILE A 298 3.20 -15.46 18.71
CA ILE A 298 4.17 -16.58 18.73
C ILE A 298 5.06 -16.57 17.49
N CYS A 299 4.46 -16.42 16.31
CA CYS A 299 5.14 -16.15 15.05
C CYS A 299 4.88 -14.68 14.66
N PRO A 300 5.84 -13.75 14.85
CA PRO A 300 5.61 -12.32 14.64
C PRO A 300 5.82 -11.86 13.19
N CYS A 301 6.51 -12.65 12.37
CA CYS A 301 6.80 -12.30 10.98
C CYS A 301 5.53 -12.40 10.11
N PRO A 302 5.18 -11.42 9.26
CA PRO A 302 4.03 -11.50 8.37
C PRO A 302 4.21 -12.47 7.20
N ARG A 303 5.44 -12.97 6.93
CA ARG A 303 5.76 -13.82 5.78
C ARG A 303 5.98 -15.30 6.13
N CYS A 304 6.53 -15.57 7.31
CA CYS A 304 6.88 -16.92 7.75
C CYS A 304 6.42 -17.21 9.18
N LEU A 305 6.52 -18.48 9.58
CA LEU A 305 6.14 -18.99 10.89
C LEU A 305 7.32 -19.10 11.87
N VAL A 306 8.45 -18.42 11.58
CA VAL A 306 9.54 -18.26 12.56
C VAL A 306 8.98 -17.67 13.84
N LYS A 307 9.34 -18.29 14.97
CA LYS A 307 8.82 -17.91 16.27
C LYS A 307 9.58 -16.72 16.85
N LEU A 308 8.92 -15.97 17.72
CA LEU A 308 9.50 -14.83 18.44
C LEU A 308 10.71 -15.27 19.30
N GLU A 309 10.65 -16.45 19.90
CA GLU A 309 11.74 -17.04 20.68
C GLU A 309 12.98 -17.40 19.86
N ASP A 310 12.86 -17.47 18.53
CA ASP A 310 13.94 -17.79 17.60
C ASP A 310 14.46 -16.56 16.84
N VAL A 311 13.98 -15.35 17.16
CA VAL A 311 14.36 -14.11 16.45
C VAL A 311 15.82 -13.73 16.69
N ASP A 312 16.40 -14.15 17.81
CA ASP A 312 17.83 -14.02 18.12
C ASP A 312 18.73 -14.77 17.12
N LYS A 313 18.18 -15.76 16.40
CA LYS A 313 18.89 -16.56 15.37
C LYS A 313 18.85 -15.91 13.99
N LEU A 314 18.28 -14.71 13.86
CA LEU A 314 18.17 -13.98 12.60
C LEU A 314 19.53 -13.94 11.86
N GLY A 315 19.52 -14.34 10.59
CA GLY A 315 20.71 -14.33 9.74
C GLY A 315 21.55 -15.61 9.80
N TYR A 316 21.25 -16.54 10.71
CA TYR A 316 21.87 -17.87 10.66
C TYR A 316 21.41 -18.65 9.43
N VAL A 317 22.27 -19.54 8.92
CA VAL A 317 21.91 -20.42 7.78
C VAL A 317 20.64 -21.23 8.09
N SER A 318 20.47 -21.66 9.35
CA SER A 318 19.26 -22.35 9.82
C SER A 318 18.03 -21.45 9.78
N ASP A 319 18.13 -20.19 10.23
CA ASP A 319 17.04 -19.20 10.16
C ASP A 319 16.67 -18.90 8.70
N MET A 320 17.65 -18.64 7.83
CA MET A 320 17.41 -18.39 6.40
C MET A 320 16.68 -19.57 5.73
N LYS A 321 17.10 -20.81 6.02
CA LYS A 321 16.39 -22.01 5.56
C LYS A 321 14.98 -22.08 6.14
N ASN A 322 14.83 -21.83 7.44
CA ASN A 322 13.54 -21.88 8.12
C ASN A 322 12.54 -20.87 7.55
N ARG A 323 12.95 -19.64 7.23
CA ARG A 323 12.09 -18.62 6.62
C ARG A 323 11.50 -19.06 5.28
N ILE A 324 12.24 -19.86 4.52
CA ILE A 324 11.81 -20.39 3.23
C ILE A 324 10.94 -21.63 3.42
N SER A 325 11.29 -22.54 4.33
CA SER A 325 10.51 -23.77 4.57
C SER A 325 9.24 -23.55 5.39
N SER A 326 9.15 -22.44 6.14
CA SER A 326 8.04 -22.12 7.05
C SER A 326 7.19 -20.93 6.57
N LEU A 327 7.09 -20.74 5.26
CA LEU A 327 6.23 -19.71 4.69
C LEU A 327 4.78 -19.86 5.17
N ARG A 328 4.14 -18.73 5.45
CA ARG A 328 2.72 -18.74 5.82
C ARG A 328 1.87 -19.11 4.62
N THR A 329 0.88 -19.97 4.87
CA THR A 329 -0.17 -20.30 3.91
C THR A 329 -1.50 -19.97 4.55
N TYR A 330 -2.34 -19.18 3.89
CA TYR A 330 -3.61 -18.74 4.45
C TYR A 330 -4.60 -19.91 4.41
N SER A 331 -5.36 -20.13 5.49
CA SER A 331 -6.45 -21.11 5.51
C SER A 331 -7.74 -20.42 5.94
N LEU A 332 -8.65 -20.27 4.98
CA LEU A 332 -9.98 -19.74 5.22
C LEU A 332 -10.76 -20.63 6.20
N ASP A 333 -10.68 -21.95 6.04
CA ASP A 333 -11.40 -22.93 6.88
C ASP A 333 -11.10 -22.78 8.38
N LEU A 334 -9.84 -22.57 8.75
CA LEU A 334 -9.46 -22.39 10.15
C LEU A 334 -10.02 -21.07 10.71
N VAL A 335 -10.00 -20.01 9.90
CA VAL A 335 -10.54 -18.70 10.29
C VAL A 335 -12.06 -18.77 10.41
N GLU A 336 -12.75 -19.42 9.47
CA GLU A 336 -14.21 -19.61 9.52
C GLU A 336 -14.65 -20.45 10.72
N LYS A 337 -13.95 -21.55 11.03
CA LYS A 337 -14.20 -22.34 12.25
C LYS A 337 -14.03 -21.50 13.52
N ALA A 338 -12.99 -20.68 13.59
CA ALA A 338 -12.77 -19.77 14.72
C ALA A 338 -13.86 -18.69 14.79
N ARG A 339 -14.37 -18.21 13.65
CA ARG A 339 -15.50 -17.28 13.59
C ARG A 339 -16.81 -17.93 14.02
N ASP A 340 -17.04 -19.20 13.69
CA ASP A 340 -18.21 -19.94 14.17
C ASP A 340 -18.23 -20.06 15.69
N PHE A 341 -17.07 -20.28 16.33
CA PHE A 341 -16.98 -20.22 17.79
C PHE A 341 -17.39 -18.86 18.36
N ILE A 342 -17.02 -17.77 17.70
CA ILE A 342 -17.31 -16.42 18.18
C ILE A 342 -18.76 -16.03 17.93
N TYR A 343 -19.21 -16.17 16.69
CA TYR A 343 -20.50 -15.64 16.24
C TYR A 343 -21.62 -16.66 16.36
N LYS A 344 -21.37 -17.98 16.26
CA LYS A 344 -22.45 -18.97 16.44
C LYS A 344 -22.56 -19.47 17.88
N LEU A 345 -21.42 -19.68 18.53
CA LEU A 345 -21.37 -20.22 19.91
C LEU A 345 -21.19 -19.14 20.97
N GLY A 346 -21.16 -17.85 20.60
CA GLY A 346 -21.05 -16.74 21.55
C GLY A 346 -19.76 -16.70 22.36
N LEU A 347 -18.70 -17.40 21.93
CA LEU A 347 -17.45 -17.46 22.67
C LEU A 347 -16.65 -16.15 22.53
N PRO A 348 -15.88 -15.76 23.56
CA PRO A 348 -14.95 -14.64 23.46
C PRO A 348 -13.97 -14.78 22.29
N VAL A 349 -13.57 -13.65 21.69
CA VAL A 349 -12.62 -13.58 20.57
C VAL A 349 -11.28 -14.27 20.86
N CYS A 350 -10.78 -14.22 22.10
CA CYS A 350 -9.59 -14.97 22.53
C CYS A 350 -9.95 -16.06 23.54
N SER A 351 -11.07 -16.75 23.33
CA SER A 351 -11.40 -17.95 24.08
C SER A 351 -10.36 -19.06 23.84
N ALA A 352 -10.26 -20.01 24.78
CA ALA A 352 -9.39 -21.16 24.63
C ALA A 352 -9.67 -21.97 23.34
N ALA A 353 -10.94 -22.01 22.89
CA ALA A 353 -11.34 -22.68 21.65
C ALA A 353 -10.75 -21.97 20.42
N VAL A 354 -10.83 -20.64 20.35
CA VAL A 354 -10.24 -19.85 19.26
C VAL A 354 -8.71 -19.91 19.30
N ASP A 355 -8.13 -19.81 20.49
CA ASP A 355 -6.67 -19.85 20.67
C ASP A 355 -6.09 -21.20 20.26
N ARG A 356 -6.77 -22.32 20.54
CA ARG A 356 -6.33 -23.66 20.11
C ARG A 356 -6.22 -23.77 18.59
N LEU A 357 -7.05 -23.05 17.83
CA LEU A 357 -7.01 -23.06 16.36
C LEU A 357 -5.95 -22.09 15.82
N LEU A 358 -5.89 -20.87 16.35
CA LEU A 358 -5.21 -19.76 15.66
C LEU A 358 -3.91 -19.31 16.32
N LYS A 359 -3.74 -19.52 17.63
CA LYS A 359 -2.62 -18.92 18.39
C LYS A 359 -1.26 -19.45 17.96
N GLY A 360 -1.17 -20.75 17.64
CA GLY A 360 0.10 -21.41 17.26
C GLY A 360 0.78 -20.76 16.04
N SER A 361 -0.01 -20.25 15.10
CA SER A 361 0.49 -19.52 13.91
C SER A 361 0.28 -18.00 14.02
N SER A 362 -0.06 -17.48 15.20
CA SER A 362 -0.43 -16.08 15.43
C SER A 362 -1.60 -15.56 14.61
N TRP A 363 -2.53 -16.38 14.15
CA TRP A 363 -3.65 -15.89 13.34
C TRP A 363 -4.71 -15.19 14.19
N THR A 364 -5.52 -14.37 13.52
CA THR A 364 -6.70 -13.71 14.09
C THR A 364 -7.96 -14.25 13.44
N PRO A 365 -9.13 -14.21 14.12
CA PRO A 365 -10.40 -14.67 13.56
C PRO A 365 -11.01 -13.65 12.57
N THR A 366 -10.17 -12.96 11.81
CA THR A 366 -10.54 -11.95 10.81
C THR A 366 -10.28 -12.52 9.42
N ILE A 367 -11.28 -12.44 8.54
CA ILE A 367 -11.12 -12.90 7.16
C ILE A 367 -10.21 -11.91 6.41
N ASN A 368 -9.21 -12.44 5.72
CA ASN A 368 -8.33 -11.64 4.89
C ASN A 368 -8.97 -11.44 3.51
N THR A 369 -9.33 -10.20 3.18
CA THR A 369 -10.04 -9.87 1.94
C THR A 369 -9.20 -10.16 0.71
N PHE A 370 -7.89 -9.88 0.75
CA PHE A 370 -6.99 -10.22 -0.35
C PHE A 370 -6.94 -11.73 -0.58
N ALA A 371 -6.85 -12.51 0.50
CA ALA A 371 -6.91 -13.97 0.40
C ALA A 371 -8.23 -14.43 -0.21
N LYS A 372 -9.36 -13.98 0.36
CA LYS A 372 -10.70 -14.38 -0.07
C LYS A 372 -10.97 -14.07 -1.55
N LYS A 373 -10.57 -12.89 -2.04
CA LYS A 373 -10.91 -12.42 -3.39
C LYS A 373 -9.87 -12.77 -4.45
N LEU A 374 -8.58 -12.77 -4.09
CA LEU A 374 -7.48 -12.82 -5.06
C LEU A 374 -6.60 -14.06 -4.94
N GLN A 375 -6.63 -14.81 -3.82
CA GLN A 375 -5.91 -16.09 -3.71
C GLN A 375 -6.38 -17.13 -4.74
N PRO A 376 -7.69 -17.27 -5.03
CA PRO A 376 -8.14 -18.13 -6.14
C PRO A 376 -7.62 -17.70 -7.52
N LEU A 377 -7.14 -16.46 -7.64
CA LEU A 377 -6.55 -15.88 -8.85
C LEU A 377 -5.01 -15.86 -8.81
N GLY A 378 -4.40 -16.52 -7.81
CA GLY A 378 -2.95 -16.71 -7.69
C GLY A 378 -2.20 -15.67 -6.85
N LEU A 379 -2.89 -14.79 -6.11
CA LEU A 379 -2.22 -13.88 -5.16
C LEU A 379 -1.99 -14.58 -3.81
N GLU A 380 -0.75 -14.65 -3.35
CA GLU A 380 -0.42 -15.00 -1.98
C GLU A 380 -0.28 -13.74 -1.11
N PRO A 381 -1.23 -13.43 -0.19
CA PRO A 381 -1.28 -12.14 0.50
C PRO A 381 -0.08 -11.85 1.40
N PHE A 382 0.63 -12.89 1.84
CA PHE A 382 1.84 -12.70 2.65
C PHE A 382 3.05 -12.29 1.81
N VAL A 383 3.07 -12.66 0.51
CA VAL A 383 4.19 -12.38 -0.38
C VAL A 383 4.21 -10.91 -0.81
N MET A 384 3.03 -10.28 -0.95
CA MET A 384 2.96 -8.86 -1.30
C MET A 384 3.50 -7.95 -0.18
N LEU A 385 3.53 -8.37 1.09
CA LEU A 385 3.95 -7.51 2.20
C LEU A 385 5.47 -7.26 2.15
N ALA A 386 5.84 -6.07 1.69
CA ALA A 386 7.22 -5.66 1.47
C ALA A 386 7.81 -5.02 2.73
N VAL A 387 9.11 -5.21 2.97
CA VAL A 387 9.83 -4.54 4.08
C VAL A 387 9.79 -3.04 3.86
N ASP A 388 9.39 -2.31 4.90
CA ASP A 388 9.38 -0.85 4.86
C ASP A 388 10.67 -0.40 5.53
N PHE A 389 11.71 -0.22 4.71
CA PHE A 389 13.04 0.06 5.24
C PHE A 389 13.11 1.39 5.99
N LEU A 390 12.30 2.38 5.58
CA LEU A 390 12.21 3.67 6.24
C LEU A 390 11.68 3.48 7.67
N HIS A 391 10.49 2.90 7.83
CA HIS A 391 9.87 2.78 9.16
C HIS A 391 10.48 1.66 10.03
N GLU A 392 10.86 0.54 9.43
CA GLU A 392 11.33 -0.64 10.17
C GLU A 392 12.83 -0.59 10.48
N PHE A 393 13.63 0.18 9.71
CA PHE A 393 15.06 0.31 9.93
C PHE A 393 15.49 1.76 10.20
N GLU A 394 15.33 2.66 9.23
CA GLU A 394 15.92 4.01 9.27
C GLU A 394 15.36 4.87 10.40
N LEU A 395 14.04 5.03 10.47
CA LEU A 395 13.35 5.75 11.54
C LEU A 395 13.25 4.89 12.81
N GLY A 396 13.15 3.56 12.64
CA GLY A 396 12.79 2.63 13.71
C GLY A 396 13.95 2.26 14.64
N VAL A 397 15.09 1.82 14.10
CA VAL A 397 16.16 1.18 14.89
C VAL A 397 17.58 1.62 14.53
N TRP A 398 17.78 2.31 13.40
CA TRP A 398 19.11 2.66 12.89
C TRP A 398 19.97 3.36 13.93
N LYS A 399 19.41 4.33 14.67
CA LYS A 399 20.14 5.03 15.73
C LYS A 399 20.71 4.06 16.78
N ALA A 400 19.93 3.08 17.23
CA ALA A 400 20.36 2.11 18.22
C ALA A 400 21.40 1.13 17.65
N VAL A 401 21.21 0.67 16.41
CA VAL A 401 22.17 -0.17 15.69
C VAL A 401 23.50 0.57 15.51
N PHE A 402 23.44 1.82 15.06
CA PHE A 402 24.61 2.67 14.86
C PHE A 402 25.37 2.89 16.17
N GLN A 403 24.67 3.22 17.26
CA GLN A 403 25.28 3.34 18.59
C GLN A 403 25.97 2.03 19.03
N HIS A 404 25.35 0.87 18.76
CA HIS A 404 25.96 -0.42 19.10
C HIS A 404 27.21 -0.71 18.26
N LEU A 405 27.17 -0.43 16.95
CA LEU A 405 28.33 -0.55 16.06
C LEU A 405 29.48 0.36 16.52
N MET A 406 29.18 1.58 16.97
CA MET A 406 30.19 2.48 17.54
C MET A 406 30.82 1.89 18.80
N ARG A 407 30.04 1.25 19.69
CA ARG A 407 30.58 0.57 20.89
C ARG A 407 31.51 -0.58 20.51
N ILE A 408 31.14 -1.40 19.53
CA ILE A 408 31.99 -2.48 19.01
C ILE A 408 33.30 -1.90 18.46
N LEU A 409 33.22 -0.81 17.70
CA LEU A 409 34.39 -0.16 17.12
C LEU A 409 35.37 0.37 18.18
N HIS A 410 34.86 0.95 19.27
CA HIS A 410 35.70 1.40 20.40
C HIS A 410 36.37 0.24 21.14
N VAL A 411 35.68 -0.90 21.28
CA VAL A 411 36.27 -2.10 21.89
C VAL A 411 37.31 -2.75 20.97
N ALA A 412 37.04 -2.81 19.66
CA ALA A 412 37.94 -3.41 18.68
C ALA A 412 39.18 -2.55 18.38
N ALA A 413 39.07 -1.22 18.52
CA ALA A 413 40.16 -0.27 18.36
C ALA A 413 40.27 0.68 19.57
N PRO A 414 40.94 0.25 20.66
CA PRO A 414 41.05 1.01 21.92
C PRO A 414 41.70 2.39 21.77
N ASN A 415 42.49 2.60 20.70
CA ASN A 415 43.16 3.86 20.40
C ASN A 415 42.30 4.84 19.58
N SER A 416 41.01 4.53 19.34
CA SER A 416 40.08 5.35 18.57
C SER A 416 40.46 5.62 17.11
N ALA A 417 41.51 4.97 16.57
CA ALA A 417 41.98 5.22 15.21
C ALA A 417 40.94 4.85 14.14
N GLN A 418 40.18 3.77 14.36
CA GLN A 418 39.10 3.37 13.45
C GLN A 418 37.87 4.27 13.54
N VAL A 419 37.62 4.87 14.71
CA VAL A 419 36.57 5.86 14.90
C VAL A 419 36.92 7.15 14.16
N ALA A 420 38.17 7.61 14.28
CA ALA A 420 38.66 8.78 13.56
C ALA A 420 38.63 8.58 12.03
N GLU A 421 38.93 7.37 11.53
CA GLU A 421 38.81 7.06 10.10
C GLU A 421 37.35 7.02 9.62
N LEU A 422 36.42 6.53 10.46
CA LEU A 422 34.98 6.60 10.16
C LEU A 422 34.52 8.05 10.07
N ASP A 423 34.89 8.88 11.05
CA ASP A 423 34.58 10.30 11.08
C ASP A 423 35.19 11.04 9.88
N ARG A 424 36.42 10.69 9.47
CA ARG A 424 37.08 11.26 8.29
C ARG A 424 36.36 10.90 6.98
N ARG A 425 35.78 9.69 6.90
CA ARG A 425 34.99 9.24 5.74
C ARG A 425 33.56 9.78 5.75
N TYR A 426 33.09 10.22 6.90
CA TYR A 426 31.79 10.85 7.04
C TYR A 426 31.83 12.22 6.35
N ASP A 427 31.25 12.29 5.16
CA ASP A 427 31.11 13.54 4.42
C ASP A 427 29.74 14.18 4.74
N PRO A 428 29.71 15.32 5.47
CA PRO A 428 28.46 16.00 5.79
C PRO A 428 27.71 16.54 4.55
N SER A 429 28.36 16.65 3.38
CA SER A 429 27.71 17.06 2.14
C SER A 429 26.88 15.96 1.47
N CYS A 430 27.10 14.69 1.85
CA CYS A 430 26.34 13.54 1.37
C CYS A 430 25.06 13.28 2.20
N ALA A 431 24.85 14.02 3.29
CA ALA A 431 23.70 13.92 4.18
C ALA A 431 22.47 14.69 3.65
N TYR A 432 22.08 14.44 2.41
CA TYR A 432 20.73 14.79 1.97
C TYR A 432 19.79 13.63 2.30
N HIS A 433 19.15 13.76 3.46
CA HIS A 433 17.84 13.23 3.89
C HIS A 433 17.92 12.56 5.27
N SER A 434 17.54 13.37 6.27
CA SER A 434 17.22 13.02 7.67
C SER A 434 18.36 12.40 8.50
N TYR A 435 18.63 13.01 9.67
CA TYR A 435 19.60 12.59 10.70
C TYR A 435 21.04 13.08 10.56
N ALA A 436 21.23 14.39 10.49
CA ALA A 436 22.47 15.01 10.92
C ALA A 436 22.45 15.17 12.46
N ILE A 437 22.97 14.17 13.19
CA ILE A 437 23.44 14.38 14.57
C ILE A 437 24.97 14.31 14.50
N PRO A 438 25.72 15.33 14.95
CA PRO A 438 27.17 15.24 15.01
C PRO A 438 27.57 14.01 15.83
N LEU A 439 28.49 13.19 15.32
CA LEU A 439 28.96 11.95 15.94
C LEU A 439 29.45 12.13 17.38
N THR A 440 29.96 13.31 17.72
CA THR A 440 30.41 13.69 19.05
C THR A 440 29.29 13.97 20.06
N THR A 441 28.03 14.13 19.62
CA THR A 441 26.89 14.46 20.50
C THR A 441 26.09 13.24 20.98
N LEU A 442 26.44 12.03 20.53
CA LEU A 442 25.76 10.78 20.93
C LEU A 442 26.36 10.13 22.20
N ILE A 443 27.33 10.78 22.84
CA ILE A 443 28.15 10.24 23.94
C ILE A 443 27.79 10.86 25.33
N ASN A 444 26.68 11.61 25.45
CA ASN A 444 26.12 11.97 26.76
C ASN A 444 24.74 11.37 26.98
#